data_AF-A0A0C3E2D1-F1
#
_entry.id   AF-A0A0C3E2D1-F1
#
_cell.length_a   1.000
_cell.length_b   1.000
_cell.length_c   1.000
_cell.angle_alpha   90.00
_cell.angle_beta   90.00
_cell.angle_gamma   90.00
#
_symmetry.space_group_name_H-M   'P 1'
#
loop_
_entity.id
_entity.type
_entity.pdbx_description
1 polymer ?
#
loop_
_entity_poly.entity_id
_entity_poly.type
_entity_poly.pdbx_seq_one_letter_code
_entity_poly.pdbx_strand_id
1 'polypeptide(L)'
;MEVLWVRWFGVMPGHQWGIKKARLPKIGFVPDSPGAFRFIVPLLVLHACHLIPAFSEGRTDSLLPCGSSTAQGNDDTDDWTAYYVNM
;
A
#
# COMPACT_ATOMS: atom_id res chain seq x y z
N MET A 1 -26.11 -3.26 1.24
CA MET A 1 -25.19 -2.41 0.44
C MET A 1 -23.80 -2.98 0.62
N GLU A 2 -23.11 -3.33 -0.47
CA GLU A 2 -21.75 -3.84 -0.41
C GLU A 2 -20.76 -2.67 -0.50
N VAL A 3 -19.80 -2.65 0.43
CA VAL A 3 -18.75 -1.62 0.49
C VAL A 3 -17.41 -2.28 0.77
N LEU A 4 -16.35 -1.74 0.19
CA LEU A 4 -14.98 -2.08 0.55
C LEU A 4 -14.42 -0.99 1.45
N TRP A 5 -13.85 -1.37 2.58
CA TRP A 5 -13.05 -0.48 3.42
C TRP A 5 -11.59 -0.58 2.99
N VAL A 6 -11.06 0.49 2.41
CA VAL A 6 -9.72 0.48 1.79
C VAL A 6 -8.74 1.36 2.55
N ARG A 7 -7.47 0.96 2.54
CA ARG A 7 -6.31 1.77 2.96
C ARG A 7 -5.55 2.25 1.72
N TRP A 8 -5.27 3.55 1.65
CA TRP A 8 -4.62 4.14 0.48
C TRP A 8 -3.09 4.02 0.52
N PHE A 9 -2.53 3.73 -0.66
CA PHE A 9 -1.11 3.93 -0.96
C PHE A 9 -0.86 5.33 -1.52
N GLY A 10 0.30 5.90 -1.20
CA GLY A 10 0.82 7.13 -1.76
C GLY A 10 2.20 6.91 -2.39
N VAL A 11 2.62 7.86 -3.24
CA VAL A 11 3.98 7.87 -3.81
C VAL A 11 4.99 8.11 -2.68
N MET A 12 6.08 7.35 -2.67
CA MET A 12 7.12 7.52 -1.65
C MET A 12 7.83 8.87 -1.80
N PRO A 13 7.81 9.72 -0.76
CA PRO A 13 8.46 11.03 -0.81
C PRO A 13 9.95 10.93 -1.14
N GLY A 14 10.43 11.77 -2.05
CA GLY A 14 11.84 11.81 -2.44
C GLY A 14 12.33 10.64 -3.31
N HIS A 15 11.51 9.61 -3.55
CA HIS A 15 11.88 8.52 -4.44
C HIS A 15 11.81 8.97 -5.90
N GLN A 16 12.93 8.85 -6.62
CA GLN A 16 12.99 9.11 -8.06
C GLN A 16 12.96 7.78 -8.82
N TRP A 17 12.09 7.68 -9.83
CA TRP A 17 11.90 6.47 -10.64
C TRP A 17 11.86 6.77 -12.15
N GLY A 18 11.75 5.71 -12.95
CA GLY A 18 11.63 5.78 -14.40
C GLY A 18 12.88 5.30 -15.13
N ILE A 19 12.77 5.20 -16.46
CA ILE A 19 13.78 4.60 -17.34
C ILE A 19 15.16 5.26 -17.13
N LYS A 20 15.21 6.60 -17.03
CA LYS A 20 16.46 7.35 -16.82
C LYS A 20 17.17 7.03 -15.49
N LYS A 21 16.41 6.57 -14.48
CA LYS A 21 16.93 6.20 -13.16
C LYS A 21 17.10 4.69 -13.01
N ALA A 22 16.65 3.90 -13.98
CA ALA A 22 16.57 2.44 -13.93
C ALA A 22 15.95 1.92 -12.62
N ARG A 23 14.87 2.58 -12.16
CA ARG A 23 14.19 2.29 -10.90
C ARG A 23 12.68 2.19 -11.11
N LEU A 24 12.06 1.20 -10.49
CA LEU A 24 10.61 1.07 -10.43
C LEU A 24 9.98 2.17 -9.57
N PRO A 25 8.72 2.57 -9.84
CA PRO A 25 7.95 3.40 -8.93
C PRO A 25 7.84 2.72 -7.58
N LYS A 26 7.88 3.51 -6.51
CA LYS A 26 7.77 3.03 -5.14
C LYS A 26 6.61 3.73 -4.44
N ILE A 27 5.76 2.95 -3.78
CA ILE A 27 4.60 3.42 -3.03
C ILE A 27 4.66 2.88 -1.60
N GLY A 28 3.98 3.54 -0.68
CA GLY A 28 3.84 3.12 0.72
C GLY A 28 2.52 3.63 1.29
N PHE A 29 2.14 3.19 2.49
CA PHE A 29 0.90 3.63 3.09
C PHE A 29 0.91 5.14 3.32
N VAL A 30 -0.20 5.81 2.98
CA VAL A 30 -0.40 7.22 3.37
C VAL A 30 -0.38 7.30 4.91
N PRO A 31 0.26 8.31 5.53
CA PRO A 31 0.24 8.49 6.98
C PRO A 31 -1.17 8.51 7.55
N ASP A 32 -1.33 8.01 8.77
CA ASP A 32 -2.64 7.95 9.42
C ASP A 32 -3.22 9.36 9.60
N SER A 33 -4.18 9.68 8.74
CA SER A 33 -4.77 11.01 8.56
C SER A 33 -6.19 10.81 8.06
N PRO A 34 -7.06 11.85 8.10
CA PRO A 34 -8.47 11.71 7.71
C PRO A 34 -8.73 11.19 6.28
N GLY A 35 -7.72 11.11 5.43
CA GLY A 35 -7.79 10.53 4.08
C GLY A 35 -7.11 9.18 3.90
N ALA A 36 -6.54 8.58 4.94
CA ALA A 36 -5.80 7.32 4.84
C ALA A 36 -6.69 6.11 4.55
N PHE A 37 -7.93 6.14 5.05
CA PHE A 37 -8.95 5.12 4.80
C PHE A 37 -10.19 5.71 4.13
N ARG A 38 -10.88 4.90 3.32
CA ARG A 38 -12.16 5.28 2.72
C ARG A 38 -13.03 4.06 2.45
N PHE A 39 -14.35 4.27 2.36
CA PHE A 39 -15.26 3.30 1.77
C PHE A 39 -15.40 3.54 0.27
N ILE A 40 -15.33 2.47 -0.52
CA ILE A 40 -15.60 2.50 -1.96
C ILE A 40 -16.64 1.45 -2.35
N VAL A 41 -17.35 1.69 -3.45
CA VAL A 41 -18.27 0.71 -4.04
C VAL A 41 -17.44 -0.34 -4.79
N PRO A 42 -17.68 -1.65 -4.62
CA PRO A 42 -16.90 -2.70 -5.29
C PRO A 42 -16.84 -2.57 -6.82
N LEU A 43 -17.90 -2.06 -7.45
CA LEU A 43 -17.97 -1.80 -8.90
C LEU A 43 -16.90 -0.81 -9.42
N LEU A 44 -16.30 -0.02 -8.55
CA LEU A 44 -15.23 0.92 -8.91
C LEU A 44 -13.84 0.26 -9.00
N VAL A 45 -13.71 -1.00 -8.59
CA VAL A 45 -12.46 -1.75 -8.68
C VAL A 45 -12.29 -2.29 -10.10
N LEU A 46 -11.32 -1.73 -10.83
CA LEU A 46 -11.09 -2.09 -12.24
C LEU A 46 -10.16 -3.30 -12.40
N HIS A 47 -9.09 -3.35 -11.61
CA HIS A 47 -8.02 -4.32 -11.77
C HIS A 47 -7.21 -4.48 -10.48
N ALA A 48 -6.67 -5.69 -10.29
CA ALA A 48 -5.59 -5.92 -9.35
C ALA A 48 -4.25 -5.57 -10.00
N CYS A 49 -3.26 -5.19 -9.19
CA CYS A 49 -1.88 -5.00 -9.63
C CYS A 49 -0.94 -5.81 -8.74
N HIS A 50 0.21 -6.19 -9.29
CA HIS A 50 1.23 -6.88 -8.54
C HIS A 50 2.16 -5.86 -7.87
N LEU A 51 2.26 -5.95 -6.54
CA LEU A 51 3.16 -5.15 -5.72
C LEU A 51 4.32 -6.02 -5.26
N ILE A 52 5.55 -5.51 -5.43
CA ILE A 52 6.77 -6.20 -5.02
C ILE A 52 7.25 -5.54 -3.72
N PRO A 53 7.33 -6.26 -2.59
CA PRO A 53 7.87 -5.70 -1.35
C PRO A 53 9.25 -5.08 -1.53
N ALA A 54 9.46 -3.88 -0.97
CA ALA A 54 10.79 -3.30 -0.86
C ALA A 54 11.54 -3.95 0.32
N PHE A 55 11.98 -5.21 0.14
CA PHE A 55 12.56 -6.05 1.20
C PHE A 55 13.67 -5.36 2.01
N SER A 56 14.49 -4.50 1.37
CA SER A 56 15.55 -3.76 2.04
C SER A 56 15.07 -2.68 3.02
N GLU A 57 13.82 -2.26 2.93
CA GLU A 57 13.21 -1.24 3.81
C GLU A 57 12.44 -1.86 4.98
N GLY A 58 12.41 -3.20 5.06
CA GLY A 58 11.80 -3.93 6.17
C GLY A 58 10.28 -3.77 6.24
N ARG A 59 9.75 -4.15 7.41
CA ARG A 59 8.33 -4.10 7.75
C ARG A 59 8.07 -3.07 8.84
N THR A 60 6.81 -2.62 8.95
CA THR A 60 6.37 -1.60 9.88
C THR A 60 4.93 -1.84 10.31
N ASP A 61 4.64 -1.56 11.58
CA ASP A 61 3.31 -1.47 12.19
C ASP A 61 2.87 0.00 12.40
N SER A 62 3.82 0.94 12.39
CA SER A 62 3.58 2.36 12.71
C SER A 62 2.53 3.07 11.85
N LEU A 63 2.29 2.58 10.62
CA LEU A 63 1.30 3.13 9.69
C LEU A 63 0.03 2.28 9.61
N LEU A 64 -0.07 1.23 10.42
CA LEU A 64 -1.14 0.23 10.42
C LEU A 64 -1.86 0.20 11.78
N PRO A 65 -2.51 1.30 12.20
CA PRO A 65 -3.18 1.38 13.50
C PRO A 65 -4.43 0.50 13.59
N CYS A 66 -5.00 0.10 12.44
CA CYS A 66 -6.07 -0.88 12.38
C CYS A 66 -5.45 -2.26 12.24
N GLY A 67 -5.76 -3.16 13.17
CA GLY A 67 -5.25 -4.54 13.22
C GLY A 67 -5.67 -5.40 12.02
N SER A 68 -5.92 -6.68 12.26
CA SER A 68 -6.09 -7.72 11.21
C SER A 68 -6.81 -7.23 9.93
N SER A 69 -6.09 -7.25 8.81
CA SER A 69 -6.61 -6.95 7.49
C SER A 69 -6.90 -8.24 6.71
N THR A 70 -7.92 -8.25 5.86
CA THR A 70 -8.13 -9.35 4.90
C THR A 70 -7.02 -9.44 3.85
N ALA A 71 -6.19 -8.40 3.72
CA ALA A 71 -4.99 -8.40 2.89
C ALA A 71 -3.77 -9.02 3.60
N GLN A 72 -3.85 -9.30 4.89
CA GLN A 72 -2.78 -9.86 5.71
C GLN A 72 -3.05 -11.34 6.04
N GLY A 73 -1.99 -12.10 6.33
CA GLY A 73 -2.13 -13.44 6.91
C GLY A 73 -2.78 -13.38 8.30
N ASN A 74 -3.37 -14.48 8.75
CA ASN A 74 -4.15 -14.53 10.00
C ASN A 74 -3.38 -14.05 11.26
N ASP A 75 -2.05 -14.04 11.24
CA ASP A 75 -1.19 -13.65 12.37
C ASP A 75 -0.27 -12.47 12.07
N ASP A 76 -0.38 -11.84 10.90
CA ASP A 76 0.46 -10.70 10.53
C ASP A 76 -0.06 -9.43 11.20
N THR A 77 0.79 -8.80 12.03
CA THR A 77 0.47 -7.53 12.72
C THR A 77 1.16 -6.31 12.09
N ASP A 78 2.05 -6.55 11.14
CA ASP A 78 2.81 -5.54 10.41
C ASP A 78 2.69 -5.77 8.89
N ASP A 79 3.23 -4.85 8.10
CA ASP A 79 3.33 -5.03 6.65
C ASP A 79 4.60 -4.38 6.13
N TRP A 80 4.91 -4.54 4.85
CA TRP A 80 6.09 -3.92 4.24
C TRP A 80 5.99 -2.39 4.26
N THR A 81 7.10 -1.74 4.60
CA THR A 81 7.19 -0.26 4.66
C THR A 81 6.88 0.39 3.31
N ALA A 82 7.26 -0.27 2.22
CA ALA A 82 7.02 0.19 0.87
C ALA A 82 6.99 -0.97 -0.12
N TYR A 83 6.44 -0.70 -1.30
CA TYR A 83 6.37 -1.62 -2.43
C TYR A 83 6.82 -0.95 -3.71
N TYR A 84 7.45 -1.72 -4.58
CA TYR A 84 7.62 -1.36 -5.98
C TYR A 84 6.39 -1.77 -6.78
N VAL A 85 5.96 -0.89 -7.69
CA VAL A 85 4.86 -1.17 -8.62
C VAL A 85 5.45 -1.78 -9.88
N ASN A 86 5.03 -3.00 -10.21
CA ASN A 86 5.38 -3.61 -11.48
C ASN A 86 4.56 -2.96 -12.61
N MET A 87 5.21 -2.59 -13.71
CA MET A 87 4.56 -2.00 -14.90
C MET A 87 4.39 -3.05 -16.00
#